data_AF-A0A2P4X1P7-F1
#
_entry.id   AF-A0A2P4X1P7-F1
#
_cell.length_a   1.000
_cell.length_b   1.000
_cell.length_c   1.000
_cell.angle_alpha   90.00
_cell.angle_beta   90.00
_cell.angle_gamma   90.00
#
_symmetry.space_group_name_H-M   'P 1'
#
loop_
_entity.id
_entity.type
_entity.pdbx_description
1 polymer ?
#
loop_
_entity_poly.entity_id
_entity_poly.type
_entity_poly.pdbx_seq_one_letter_code
_entity_poly.pdbx_strand_id
1 'polypeptide(L)'
;MSESDLSTSNHVVDITVGEAGKVGDGVNSYYVYKVTSAEDVVVERRYSDFLWLHHQLSKQCAGYVIPPLPAKVVGLLQGPEFLEHRRAGLERFLRKVVIHDELKNSNYFRSFLECSIVELTALKAEAQRANSMNATSMSSVVQRTQSLNNWWGKTYQRMVENDALNIFGSRNSEDGENSGVIEDPEFTKVAKYVSKLQAQIQSLKSKVRAASQQNKLAAGAHCDLIECLNWVADAEEENAEMPTSYYSALLAILDTRARQMDAELEAFSANVDDIARWIKAVQKALDVREDRRYLYQAQLAAHRKAVNGDGPDSPSATRLSNDLVAAKDEFERVHARVMREVARFRGQKAVELKKLFLEFAQMQLRNSKEMEKIVTQSTMELETPLPAKLLYAAQTPASCANLFESRDSFGLDKNDVIGTTKSTASTQSPTGSMSKTDPAVAPETYSDVRI
;
A
#
# COMPACT_ATOMS: atom_id res chain seq x y z
N MET A 1 -16.72 -29.89 -24.81
CA MET A 1 -17.68 -29.21 -23.93
C MET A 1 -17.33 -27.74 -23.96
N SER A 2 -18.28 -26.92 -24.42
CA SER A 2 -18.12 -25.54 -24.89
C SER A 2 -17.97 -24.52 -23.75
N GLU A 3 -17.28 -23.42 -24.05
CA GLU A 3 -16.97 -22.25 -23.18
C GLU A 3 -18.20 -21.37 -22.85
N SER A 4 -19.41 -21.92 -22.83
CA SER A 4 -20.67 -21.15 -22.80
C SER A 4 -21.43 -21.15 -21.48
N ASP A 5 -20.93 -21.77 -20.41
CA ASP A 5 -21.70 -21.99 -19.16
C ASP A 5 -21.08 -21.34 -17.91
N LEU A 6 -20.53 -20.13 -18.03
CA LEU A 6 -20.10 -19.35 -16.86
C LEU A 6 -20.86 -18.02 -16.69
N SER A 7 -22.17 -18.03 -16.94
CA SER A 7 -23.07 -17.00 -16.41
C SER A 7 -23.45 -17.33 -14.97
N THR A 8 -22.48 -17.29 -14.05
CA THR A 8 -22.80 -17.29 -12.62
C THR A 8 -23.39 -15.92 -12.30
N SER A 9 -24.64 -15.91 -11.84
CA SER A 9 -25.40 -14.74 -11.41
C SER A 9 -24.54 -13.73 -10.65
N ASN A 10 -24.11 -12.68 -11.35
CA ASN A 10 -23.38 -11.57 -10.77
C ASN A 10 -24.41 -10.64 -10.13
N HIS A 11 -25.00 -11.06 -9.00
CA HIS A 11 -25.62 -10.12 -8.08
C HIS A 11 -24.50 -9.18 -7.63
N VAL A 12 -24.38 -8.04 -8.30
CA VAL A 12 -23.50 -6.96 -7.90
C VAL A 12 -23.90 -6.64 -6.47
N VAL A 13 -23.06 -7.03 -5.52
CA VAL A 13 -23.35 -6.82 -4.11
C VAL A 13 -23.11 -5.34 -3.84
N ASP A 14 -24.18 -4.56 -3.94
CA ASP A 14 -24.15 -3.12 -3.83
C ASP A 14 -24.08 -2.72 -2.35
N ILE A 15 -22.86 -2.67 -1.81
CA ILE A 15 -22.60 -2.00 -0.53
C ILE A 15 -21.86 -0.70 -0.84
N THR A 16 -22.39 0.40 -0.32
CA THR A 16 -21.84 1.74 -0.46
C THR A 16 -21.60 2.39 0.90
N VAL A 17 -20.59 3.25 0.95
CA VAL A 17 -20.31 4.09 2.13
C VAL A 17 -20.43 5.53 1.68
N GLY A 18 -21.44 6.24 2.20
CA GLY A 18 -21.69 7.65 1.93
C GLY A 18 -20.68 8.58 2.59
N GLU A 19 -20.81 9.87 2.30
CA GLU A 19 -19.92 10.92 2.78
C GLU A 19 -19.83 11.00 4.32
N ALA A 20 -18.72 11.55 4.79
CA ALA A 20 -18.44 11.69 6.21
C ALA A 20 -19.26 12.84 6.83
N GLY A 21 -20.23 12.51 7.68
CA GLY A 21 -20.94 13.48 8.51
C GLY A 21 -20.20 13.74 9.82
N LYS A 22 -19.90 15.00 10.14
CA LYS A 22 -19.31 15.38 11.43
C LYS A 22 -20.40 15.41 12.51
N VAL A 23 -20.15 14.75 13.63
CA VAL A 23 -21.04 14.70 14.78
C VAL A 23 -20.32 15.23 16.02
N GLY A 24 -20.99 16.15 16.72
CA GLY A 24 -20.47 16.82 17.91
C GLY A 24 -19.55 18.00 17.63
N ASP A 25 -19.32 18.81 18.65
CA ASP A 25 -18.51 20.02 18.59
C ASP A 25 -17.22 19.90 19.43
N GLY A 26 -16.20 20.66 19.03
CA GLY A 26 -14.92 20.73 19.73
C GLY A 26 -14.09 19.44 19.69
N VAL A 27 -13.34 19.19 20.77
CA VAL A 27 -12.30 18.16 20.89
C VAL A 27 -12.87 16.73 20.80
N ASN A 28 -14.15 16.54 21.08
CA ASN A 28 -14.82 15.24 21.06
C ASN A 28 -15.61 14.98 19.77
N SER A 29 -15.47 15.83 18.75
CA SER A 29 -16.13 15.60 17.46
C SER A 29 -15.59 14.37 16.74
N TYR A 30 -16.46 13.67 16.01
CA TYR A 30 -16.11 12.48 15.25
C TYR A 30 -16.88 12.41 13.92
N TYR A 31 -16.38 11.61 12.99
CA TYR A 31 -17.03 11.40 11.69
C TYR A 31 -17.81 10.08 11.66
N VAL A 32 -19.01 10.15 11.11
CA VAL A 32 -19.95 9.07 10.89
C VAL A 32 -20.17 8.90 9.39
N TYR A 33 -20.29 7.66 8.94
CA TYR A 33 -20.53 7.30 7.55
C TYR A 33 -21.88 6.59 7.46
N LYS A 34 -22.67 6.93 6.44
CA LYS A 34 -23.89 6.19 6.10
C LYS A 34 -23.48 4.96 5.30
N VAL A 35 -23.75 3.77 5.81
CA VAL A 35 -23.50 2.51 5.13
C VAL A 35 -24.83 2.00 4.61
N THR A 36 -24.94 1.83 3.29
CA THR A 36 -26.13 1.29 2.64
C THR A 36 -25.82 -0.12 2.17
N SER A 37 -26.65 -1.09 2.59
CA SER A 37 -26.56 -2.48 2.15
C SER A 37 -27.30 -2.70 0.82
N ALA A 38 -27.10 -3.87 0.21
CA ALA A 38 -27.80 -4.24 -1.03
C ALA A 38 -29.32 -4.43 -0.85
N GLU A 39 -29.81 -4.46 0.39
CA GLU A 39 -31.23 -4.55 0.75
C GLU A 39 -31.81 -3.16 1.10
N ASP A 40 -31.13 -2.08 0.68
CA ASP A 40 -31.46 -0.68 0.97
C ASP A 40 -31.52 -0.34 2.47
N VAL A 41 -30.94 -1.19 3.33
CA VAL A 41 -30.80 -0.91 4.76
C VAL A 41 -29.69 0.10 4.96
N VAL A 42 -30.01 1.24 5.56
CA VAL A 42 -29.06 2.33 5.85
C VAL A 42 -28.76 2.38 7.34
N VAL A 43 -27.47 2.28 7.68
CA VAL A 43 -27.00 2.42 9.06
C VAL A 43 -25.85 3.42 9.18
N GLU A 44 -25.77 4.06 10.33
CA GLU A 44 -24.71 5.02 10.63
C GLU A 44 -23.57 4.35 11.41
N ARG A 45 -22.34 4.50 10.90
CA ARG A 45 -21.14 3.86 11.45
C ARG A 45 -19.97 4.82 11.50
N ARG A 46 -19.28 4.89 12.64
CA ARG A 46 -18.00 5.62 12.76
C ARG A 46 -16.83 4.69 12.51
N TYR A 47 -15.65 5.23 12.20
CA TYR A 47 -14.44 4.45 11.91
C TYR A 47 -14.09 3.41 12.99
N SER A 48 -14.30 3.71 14.28
CA SER A 48 -14.05 2.75 15.36
C SER A 48 -14.99 1.55 15.36
N ASP A 49 -16.17 1.67 14.74
CA ASP A 49 -17.10 0.55 14.56
C ASP A 49 -16.57 -0.44 13.52
N PHE A 50 -15.96 0.07 12.43
CA PHE A 50 -15.27 -0.75 11.44
C PHE A 50 -14.05 -1.46 12.04
N LEU A 51 -13.26 -0.76 12.87
CA LEU A 51 -12.14 -1.38 13.60
C LEU A 51 -12.63 -2.53 14.49
N TRP A 52 -13.74 -2.32 15.19
CA TRP A 52 -14.35 -3.38 16.01
C TRP A 52 -14.78 -4.57 15.17
N LEU A 53 -15.48 -4.35 14.05
CA LEU A 53 -15.89 -5.42 13.14
C LEU A 53 -14.66 -6.21 12.63
N HIS A 54 -13.64 -5.51 12.12
CA HIS A 54 -12.41 -6.14 11.64
C HIS A 54 -11.74 -6.99 12.73
N HIS A 55 -11.73 -6.50 13.98
CA HIS A 55 -11.19 -7.25 15.13
C HIS A 55 -12.00 -8.50 15.44
N GLN A 56 -13.34 -8.43 15.44
CA GLN A 56 -14.18 -9.61 15.67
C GLN A 56 -14.03 -10.64 14.56
N LEU A 57 -14.00 -10.21 13.29
CA LEU A 57 -13.74 -11.09 12.16
C LEU A 57 -12.37 -11.77 12.30
N SER A 58 -11.32 -11.03 12.67
CA SER A 58 -9.98 -11.60 12.87
C SER A 58 -9.93 -12.67 13.97
N LYS A 59 -10.77 -12.56 15.00
CA LYS A 59 -10.86 -13.52 16.11
C LYS A 59 -11.66 -14.75 15.75
N GLN A 60 -12.86 -14.56 15.19
CA GLN A 60 -13.78 -15.67 14.88
C GLN A 60 -13.31 -16.46 13.66
N CYS A 61 -12.72 -15.77 12.69
CA CYS A 61 -12.36 -16.32 11.39
C CYS A 61 -10.84 -16.57 11.33
N ALA A 62 -10.30 -17.34 12.28
CA ALA A 62 -8.88 -17.67 12.34
C ALA A 62 -8.42 -18.37 11.04
N GLY A 63 -7.35 -17.86 10.43
CA GLY A 63 -6.80 -18.37 9.17
C GLY A 63 -7.46 -17.83 7.90
N TYR A 64 -8.47 -16.96 7.98
CA TYR A 64 -8.95 -16.19 6.81
C TYR A 64 -8.12 -14.92 6.60
N VAL A 65 -8.05 -14.46 5.35
CA VAL A 65 -7.40 -13.19 5.01
C VAL A 65 -8.41 -12.06 5.14
N ILE A 66 -8.46 -11.45 6.32
CA ILE A 66 -9.36 -10.33 6.57
C ILE A 66 -8.94 -9.11 5.74
N PRO A 67 -9.85 -8.52 4.93
CA PRO A 67 -9.54 -7.33 4.15
C PRO A 67 -9.03 -6.20 5.05
N PRO A 68 -7.96 -5.49 4.68
CA PRO A 68 -7.40 -4.44 5.52
C PRO A 68 -8.31 -3.20 5.54
N LEU A 69 -8.33 -2.50 6.67
CA LEU A 69 -8.93 -1.17 6.79
C LEU A 69 -7.96 -0.08 6.32
N PRO A 70 -8.47 1.08 5.88
CA PRO A 70 -7.64 2.26 5.61
C PRO A 70 -6.93 2.72 6.88
N ALA A 71 -5.80 3.42 6.73
CA ALA A 71 -4.93 3.78 7.84
C ALA A 71 -5.65 4.68 8.87
N LYS A 72 -5.37 4.42 10.16
CA LYS A 72 -5.77 5.31 11.25
C LYS A 72 -4.82 6.51 11.28
N VAL A 73 -5.17 7.59 10.60
CA VAL A 73 -4.48 8.87 10.74
C VAL A 73 -4.97 9.56 12.02
N VAL A 74 -4.01 10.01 12.83
CA VAL A 74 -4.22 10.70 14.11
C VAL A 74 -3.64 12.11 13.95
N GLY A 75 -4.40 13.15 14.28
CA GLY A 75 -3.95 14.55 14.21
C GLY A 75 -4.83 15.47 13.33
N LEU A 76 -4.31 16.67 13.06
CA LEU A 76 -5.02 17.79 12.40
C LEU A 76 -5.35 17.58 10.91
N LEU A 77 -4.84 16.51 10.29
CA LEU A 77 -4.99 16.23 8.86
C LEU A 77 -6.27 15.44 8.56
N GLN A 78 -7.43 15.98 8.95
CA GLN A 78 -8.75 15.45 8.59
C GLN A 78 -9.45 16.35 7.55
N GLY A 79 -8.69 16.78 6.54
CA GLY A 79 -9.24 17.49 5.39
C GLY A 79 -10.20 16.62 4.57
N PRO A 80 -10.95 17.24 3.64
CA PRO A 80 -11.94 16.54 2.82
C PRO A 80 -11.34 15.39 2.02
N GLU A 81 -10.14 15.57 1.45
CA GLU A 81 -9.40 14.53 0.71
C GLU A 81 -9.13 13.29 1.58
N PHE A 82 -8.71 13.52 2.83
CA PHE A 82 -8.47 12.44 3.78
C PHE A 82 -9.75 11.66 4.11
N LEU A 83 -10.87 12.36 4.31
CA LEU A 83 -12.16 11.75 4.62
C LEU A 83 -12.66 10.92 3.44
N GLU A 84 -12.49 11.41 2.21
CA GLU A 84 -12.86 10.67 1.00
C GLU A 84 -11.97 9.44 0.80
N HIS A 85 -10.66 9.57 0.97
CA HIS A 85 -9.74 8.43 0.92
C HIS A 85 -10.12 7.35 1.95
N ARG A 86 -10.47 7.77 3.17
CA ARG A 86 -10.95 6.86 4.21
C ARG A 86 -12.28 6.22 3.81
N ARG A 87 -13.26 6.99 3.34
CA ARG A 87 -14.58 6.50 2.91
C ARG A 87 -14.44 5.42 1.83
N ALA A 88 -13.66 5.71 0.77
CA ALA A 88 -13.38 4.76 -0.30
C ALA A 88 -12.71 3.47 0.21
N GLY A 89 -11.77 3.58 1.16
CA GLY A 89 -11.13 2.44 1.79
C GLY A 89 -12.10 1.59 2.64
N LEU A 90 -13.03 2.24 3.36
CA LEU A 90 -14.08 1.56 4.13
C LEU A 90 -15.06 0.82 3.22
N GLU A 91 -15.46 1.44 2.11
CA GLU A 91 -16.32 0.80 1.11
C GLU A 91 -15.65 -0.43 0.49
N ARG A 92 -14.38 -0.30 0.09
CA ARG A 92 -13.57 -1.42 -0.42
C ARG A 92 -13.46 -2.56 0.59
N PHE A 93 -13.30 -2.25 1.88
CA PHE A 93 -13.31 -3.24 2.95
C PHE A 93 -14.64 -4.01 2.99
N LEU A 94 -15.78 -3.31 3.05
CA LEU A 94 -17.09 -3.96 3.13
C LEU A 94 -17.40 -4.78 1.88
N ARG A 95 -17.09 -4.27 0.68
CA ARG A 95 -17.25 -5.00 -0.58
C ARG A 95 -16.42 -6.29 -0.60
N LYS A 96 -15.20 -6.28 -0.06
CA LYS A 96 -14.39 -7.50 0.04
C LYS A 96 -14.95 -8.48 1.08
N VAL A 97 -15.50 -8.00 2.19
CA VAL A 97 -16.14 -8.84 3.21
C VAL A 97 -17.39 -9.53 2.64
N VAL A 98 -18.23 -8.80 1.91
CA VAL A 98 -19.51 -9.36 1.41
C VAL A 98 -19.33 -10.35 0.26
N ILE A 99 -18.25 -10.25 -0.53
CA ILE A 99 -17.89 -11.22 -1.58
C ILE A 99 -17.23 -12.48 -0.99
N HIS A 100 -16.95 -12.49 0.31
CA HIS A 100 -16.34 -13.64 0.99
C HIS A 100 -17.40 -14.38 1.80
N ASP A 101 -17.86 -15.53 1.31
CA ASP A 101 -18.95 -16.32 1.91
C ASP A 101 -18.87 -16.46 3.44
N GLU A 102 -17.69 -16.83 3.95
CA GLU A 102 -17.48 -17.04 5.39
C GLU A 102 -17.49 -15.74 6.21
N LEU A 103 -16.97 -14.64 5.66
CA LEU A 103 -16.96 -13.34 6.35
C LEU A 103 -18.34 -12.69 6.29
N LYS A 104 -19.03 -12.80 5.14
CA LYS A 104 -20.41 -12.36 4.93
C LYS A 104 -21.37 -13.02 5.93
N ASN A 105 -21.19 -14.32 6.18
CA ASN A 105 -22.08 -15.07 7.06
C ASN A 105 -21.81 -14.86 8.56
N SER A 106 -20.79 -14.09 8.93
CA SER A 106 -20.50 -13.77 10.33
C SER A 106 -21.65 -12.97 10.97
N ASN A 107 -22.07 -13.40 12.16
CA ASN A 107 -23.07 -12.66 12.95
C ASN A 107 -22.62 -11.24 13.25
N TYR A 108 -21.31 -10.99 13.43
CA TYR A 108 -20.79 -9.64 13.66
C TYR A 108 -20.94 -8.75 12.43
N PHE A 109 -20.79 -9.30 11.22
CA PHE A 109 -21.00 -8.54 9.98
C PHE A 109 -22.47 -8.21 9.78
N ARG A 110 -23.36 -9.18 10.00
CA ARG A 110 -24.80 -8.96 9.97
C ARG A 110 -25.25 -7.90 10.97
N SER A 111 -24.87 -8.03 12.25
CA SER A 111 -25.15 -7.01 13.27
C SER A 111 -24.54 -5.65 12.92
N PHE A 112 -23.38 -5.61 12.27
CA PHE A 112 -22.78 -4.36 11.80
C PHE A 112 -23.63 -3.69 10.72
N LEU A 113 -24.37 -4.43 9.88
CA LEU A 113 -25.22 -3.83 8.84
C LEU A 113 -26.63 -3.52 9.32
N GLU A 114 -27.13 -4.22 10.34
CA GLU A 114 -28.55 -4.15 10.73
C GLU A 114 -28.80 -3.44 12.06
N CYS A 115 -27.90 -3.52 13.03
CA CYS A 115 -28.15 -2.97 14.36
C CYS A 115 -28.20 -1.44 14.38
N SER A 116 -29.06 -0.89 15.22
CA SER A 116 -28.96 0.52 15.62
C SER A 116 -27.63 0.82 16.32
N ILE A 117 -27.26 2.10 16.42
CA ILE A 117 -26.05 2.54 17.12
C ILE A 117 -26.03 2.06 18.58
N VAL A 118 -27.20 2.07 19.23
CA VAL A 118 -27.37 1.66 20.63
C VAL A 118 -27.14 0.16 20.79
N GLU A 119 -27.79 -0.65 19.96
CA GLU A 119 -27.64 -2.11 19.97
C GLU A 119 -26.20 -2.54 19.67
N LEU A 120 -25.57 -1.92 18.66
CA LEU A 120 -24.18 -2.20 18.31
C LEU A 120 -23.22 -1.84 19.46
N THR A 121 -23.54 -0.78 20.22
CA THR A 121 -22.76 -0.38 21.41
C THR A 121 -22.89 -1.40 22.54
N ALA A 122 -24.10 -1.90 22.79
CA ALA A 122 -24.34 -2.96 23.77
C ALA A 122 -23.59 -4.25 23.39
N LEU A 123 -23.66 -4.65 22.12
CA LEU A 123 -22.97 -5.83 21.59
C LEU A 123 -21.44 -5.69 21.71
N LYS A 124 -20.89 -4.50 21.45
CA LYS A 124 -19.46 -4.20 21.69
C LYS A 124 -19.06 -4.37 23.15
N ALA A 125 -19.86 -3.85 24.08
CA ALA A 125 -19.59 -3.98 25.51
C ALA A 125 -19.60 -5.45 25.95
N GLU A 126 -20.54 -6.24 25.45
CA GLU A 126 -20.62 -7.66 25.74
C GLU A 126 -19.41 -8.44 25.20
N ALA A 127 -19.03 -8.17 23.94
CA ALA A 127 -17.83 -8.75 23.35
C ALA A 127 -16.55 -8.36 24.12
N GLN A 128 -16.51 -7.18 24.74
CA GLN A 128 -15.38 -6.78 25.60
C GLN A 128 -15.37 -7.51 26.94
N ARG A 129 -16.53 -7.73 27.58
CA ARG A 129 -16.64 -8.53 28.81
C ARG A 129 -16.20 -9.97 28.59
N ALA A 130 -16.70 -10.61 27.54
CA ALA A 130 -16.32 -11.98 27.17
C ALA A 130 -14.79 -12.09 26.92
N ASN A 131 -14.18 -11.08 26.31
CA ASN A 131 -12.73 -11.03 26.11
C ASN A 131 -11.94 -10.89 27.42
N SER A 132 -12.45 -10.13 28.39
CA SER A 132 -11.82 -9.99 29.71
C SER A 132 -11.89 -11.28 30.52
N MET A 133 -12.99 -12.05 30.41
CA MET A 133 -13.16 -13.33 31.09
C MET A 133 -12.31 -14.46 30.48
N ASN A 134 -12.06 -14.42 29.17
CA ASN A 134 -11.16 -15.37 28.51
C ASN A 134 -9.67 -15.00 28.65
N ALA A 135 -9.34 -13.75 29.03
CA ALA A 135 -7.96 -13.28 29.19
C ALA A 135 -7.22 -13.94 30.36
N THR A 136 -7.92 -14.42 31.39
CA THR A 136 -7.35 -15.23 32.48
C THR A 136 -6.97 -16.65 32.05
N SER A 137 -7.49 -17.15 30.91
CA SER A 137 -7.17 -18.48 30.36
C SER A 137 -6.33 -18.44 29.07
N MET A 138 -6.21 -17.28 28.41
CA MET A 138 -5.57 -17.09 27.09
C MET A 138 -4.37 -16.13 27.09
N SER A 139 -3.92 -15.67 28.26
CA SER A 139 -2.70 -14.85 28.43
C SER A 139 -1.44 -15.50 27.83
N SER A 140 -1.42 -16.83 27.71
CA SER A 140 -0.35 -17.61 27.07
C SER A 140 -0.32 -17.52 25.54
N VAL A 141 -1.44 -17.22 24.87
CA VAL A 141 -1.54 -17.16 23.39
C VAL A 141 -1.09 -15.79 22.86
N VAL A 142 -1.43 -14.71 23.56
CA VAL A 142 -1.03 -13.33 23.18
C VAL A 142 0.47 -13.11 23.37
N GLN A 143 1.08 -13.65 24.43
CA GLN A 143 2.54 -13.62 24.59
C GLN A 143 3.26 -14.42 23.48
N ARG A 144 2.66 -15.52 22.99
CA ARG A 144 3.24 -16.39 21.96
C ARG A 144 3.16 -15.78 20.55
N THR A 145 2.10 -15.04 20.22
CA THR A 145 2.01 -14.28 18.94
C THR A 145 3.08 -13.21 18.77
N GLN A 146 3.56 -12.60 19.87
CA GLN A 146 4.69 -11.64 19.81
C GLN A 146 6.04 -12.35 19.58
N SER A 147 6.21 -13.56 20.13
CA SER A 147 7.42 -14.38 19.92
C SER A 147 7.53 -14.87 18.47
N LEU A 148 6.39 -15.15 17.82
CA LEU A 148 6.33 -15.62 16.45
C LEU A 148 6.65 -14.51 15.45
N ASN A 149 6.20 -13.28 15.67
CA ASN A 149 6.55 -12.14 14.82
C ASN A 149 8.08 -11.90 14.73
N ASN A 150 8.81 -12.18 15.82
CA ASN A 150 10.28 -12.15 15.86
C ASN A 150 10.94 -13.40 15.26
N TRP A 151 10.26 -14.55 15.29
CA TRP A 151 10.73 -15.80 14.71
C TRP A 151 10.57 -15.82 13.18
N TRP A 152 9.43 -15.38 12.64
CA TRP A 152 9.15 -15.29 11.21
C TRP A 152 10.14 -14.38 10.48
N GLY A 153 10.36 -13.18 11.03
CA GLY A 153 11.33 -12.23 10.49
C GLY A 153 12.75 -12.82 10.43
N LYS A 154 13.26 -13.40 11.53
CA LYS A 154 14.65 -13.87 11.60
C LYS A 154 14.90 -15.23 10.92
N THR A 155 13.91 -16.11 10.89
CA THR A 155 14.06 -17.48 10.36
C THR A 155 13.88 -17.52 8.85
N TYR A 156 12.90 -16.80 8.30
CA TYR A 156 12.72 -16.75 6.84
C TYR A 156 13.72 -15.84 6.14
N GLN A 157 14.16 -14.76 6.80
CA GLN A 157 15.24 -13.91 6.26
C GLN A 157 16.56 -14.69 6.18
N ARG A 158 16.86 -15.58 7.15
CA ARG A 158 17.98 -16.55 7.04
C ARG A 158 17.78 -17.64 5.99
N MET A 159 16.55 -18.12 5.75
CA MET A 159 16.25 -19.07 4.65
C MET A 159 16.26 -18.42 3.26
N VAL A 160 16.16 -17.09 3.17
CA VAL A 160 16.32 -16.33 1.92
C VAL A 160 17.81 -16.11 1.61
N GLU A 161 18.65 -16.03 2.65
CA GLU A 161 20.11 -15.90 2.53
C GLU A 161 20.87 -17.23 2.45
N ASN A 162 20.30 -18.36 2.88
CA ASN A 162 20.94 -19.69 2.84
C ASN A 162 20.04 -20.79 2.29
N ASP A 163 20.67 -21.75 1.60
CA ASP A 163 20.02 -22.87 0.94
C ASP A 163 19.22 -23.75 1.93
N ALA A 164 18.03 -24.16 1.51
CA ALA A 164 16.89 -24.47 2.39
C ALA A 164 17.02 -25.75 3.24
N LEU A 165 18.09 -26.54 3.06
CA LEU A 165 18.18 -27.91 3.59
C LEU A 165 18.93 -28.01 4.93
N ASN A 166 19.76 -27.03 5.31
CA ASN A 166 20.60 -27.13 6.52
C ASN A 166 19.99 -26.50 7.79
N ILE A 167 18.93 -25.69 7.70
CA ILE A 167 18.39 -24.96 8.87
C ILE A 167 17.40 -25.80 9.70
N PHE A 168 16.73 -26.77 9.10
CA PHE A 168 15.83 -27.68 9.82
C PHE A 168 16.56 -28.88 10.44
N GLY A 169 17.82 -29.12 10.05
CA GLY A 169 18.61 -30.30 10.41
C GLY A 169 19.79 -30.07 11.35
N SER A 170 19.91 -28.93 12.04
CA SER A 170 21.07 -28.69 12.91
C SER A 170 20.73 -28.07 14.27
N ARG A 171 20.40 -28.97 15.21
CA ARG A 171 20.86 -28.87 16.59
C ARG A 171 21.35 -30.25 16.98
N ASN A 172 22.66 -30.36 17.20
CA ASN A 172 23.31 -31.56 17.71
C ASN A 172 22.56 -32.07 18.94
N SER A 173 21.94 -33.24 18.80
CA SER A 173 21.55 -34.12 19.88
C SER A 173 21.72 -35.52 19.30
N GLU A 174 22.76 -36.20 19.75
CA GLU A 174 22.95 -37.63 19.56
C GLU A 174 21.78 -38.32 20.27
N ASP A 175 20.68 -38.53 19.55
CA ASP A 175 19.69 -39.58 19.82
C ASP A 175 18.85 -39.72 18.55
N GLY A 176 19.05 -40.84 17.86
CA GLY A 176 18.37 -41.16 16.62
C GLY A 176 16.90 -41.53 16.86
N GLU A 177 16.04 -40.53 16.97
CA GLU A 177 14.60 -40.69 16.77
C GLU A 177 14.07 -39.48 15.98
N ASN A 178 13.36 -39.75 14.88
CA ASN A 178 12.76 -38.76 13.98
C ASN A 178 12.29 -37.50 14.73
N SER A 179 12.97 -36.38 14.46
CA SER A 179 12.59 -35.04 14.94
C SER A 179 11.09 -34.86 14.66
N GLY A 180 10.27 -34.83 15.71
CA GLY A 180 8.81 -34.77 15.64
C GLY A 180 8.26 -33.43 15.15
N VAL A 181 8.94 -32.80 14.19
CA VAL A 181 8.55 -31.57 13.52
C VAL A 181 7.61 -31.94 12.38
N ILE A 182 6.43 -31.33 12.36
CA ILE A 182 5.49 -31.48 11.26
C ILE A 182 6.03 -30.66 10.08
N GLU A 183 6.70 -31.37 9.17
CA GLU A 183 7.24 -30.78 7.94
C GLU A 183 6.12 -30.55 6.91
N ASP A 184 6.19 -29.41 6.24
CA ASP A 184 5.24 -29.04 5.19
C ASP A 184 5.97 -28.27 4.08
N PRO A 185 6.47 -28.99 3.06
CA PRO A 185 7.21 -28.38 1.97
C PRO A 185 6.38 -27.38 1.15
N GLU A 186 5.08 -27.67 0.95
CA GLU A 186 4.18 -26.81 0.18
C GLU A 186 3.89 -25.50 0.90
N PHE A 187 3.60 -25.56 2.20
CA PHE A 187 3.45 -24.36 3.03
C PHE A 187 4.75 -23.56 3.08
N THR A 188 5.91 -24.22 3.16
CA THR A 188 7.22 -23.54 3.18
C THR A 188 7.44 -22.73 1.90
N LYS A 189 7.08 -23.28 0.72
CA LYS A 189 7.12 -22.54 -0.55
C LYS A 189 6.20 -21.32 -0.52
N VAL A 190 4.97 -21.49 -0.03
CA VAL A 190 4.00 -20.40 0.12
C VAL A 190 4.50 -19.29 1.05
N ALA A 191 5.00 -19.65 2.22
CA ALA A 191 5.52 -18.71 3.21
C ALA A 191 6.70 -17.91 2.65
N LYS A 192 7.65 -18.58 1.98
CA LYS A 192 8.78 -17.91 1.29
C LYS A 192 8.30 -16.92 0.23
N TYR A 193 7.33 -17.32 -0.59
CA TYR A 193 6.73 -16.45 -1.60
C TYR A 193 6.11 -15.18 -0.98
N VAL A 194 5.27 -15.34 0.04
CA VAL A 194 4.57 -14.22 0.68
C VAL A 194 5.55 -13.29 1.38
N SER A 195 6.56 -13.82 2.08
CA SER A 195 7.60 -13.02 2.74
C SER A 195 8.44 -12.23 1.74
N LYS A 196 8.89 -12.86 0.64
CA LYS A 196 9.60 -12.16 -0.44
C LYS A 196 8.74 -11.06 -1.06
N LEU A 197 7.48 -11.36 -1.35
CA LEU A 197 6.53 -10.39 -1.91
C LEU A 197 6.31 -9.21 -0.96
N GLN A 198 6.18 -9.45 0.34
CA GLN A 198 6.03 -8.37 1.33
C GLN A 198 7.25 -7.44 1.32
N ALA A 199 8.47 -7.99 1.37
CA ALA A 199 9.68 -7.17 1.36
C ALA A 199 9.76 -6.27 0.11
N GLN A 200 9.48 -6.84 -1.07
CA GLN A 200 9.50 -6.10 -2.33
C GLN A 200 8.42 -5.02 -2.39
N ILE A 201 7.20 -5.32 -1.93
CA ILE A 201 6.11 -4.33 -1.92
C ILE A 201 6.35 -3.23 -0.87
N GLN A 202 6.98 -3.52 0.28
CA GLN A 202 7.38 -2.46 1.22
C GLN A 202 8.47 -1.56 0.62
N SER A 203 9.42 -2.12 -0.13
CA SER A 203 10.43 -1.33 -0.87
C SER A 203 9.77 -0.43 -1.91
N LEU A 204 8.90 -1.00 -2.76
CA LEU A 204 8.13 -0.25 -3.76
C LEU A 204 7.34 0.88 -3.11
N LYS A 205 6.58 0.58 -2.05
CA LYS A 205 5.82 1.55 -1.27
C LYS A 205 6.67 2.72 -0.79
N SER A 206 7.86 2.46 -0.25
CA SER A 206 8.77 3.51 0.20
C SER A 206 9.23 4.40 -0.98
N LYS A 207 9.63 3.78 -2.09
CA LYS A 207 10.11 4.50 -3.28
C LYS A 207 9.02 5.30 -3.99
N VAL A 208 7.82 4.76 -4.09
CA VAL A 208 6.66 5.46 -4.68
C VAL A 208 6.28 6.67 -3.85
N ARG A 209 6.31 6.58 -2.51
CA ARG A 209 6.07 7.75 -1.66
C ARG A 209 7.16 8.81 -1.80
N ALA A 210 8.42 8.40 -1.87
CA ALA A 210 9.51 9.34 -2.10
C ALA A 210 9.33 10.06 -3.45
N ALA A 211 9.01 9.33 -4.51
CA ALA A 211 8.74 9.91 -5.83
C ALA A 211 7.51 10.84 -5.82
N SER A 212 6.41 10.42 -5.19
CA SER A 212 5.21 11.26 -5.02
C SER A 212 5.53 12.55 -4.27
N GLN A 213 6.35 12.49 -3.21
CA GLN A 213 6.77 13.69 -2.48
C GLN A 213 7.63 14.62 -3.35
N GLN A 214 8.54 14.07 -4.16
CA GLN A 214 9.35 14.87 -5.08
C GLN A 214 8.47 15.55 -6.15
N ASN A 215 7.48 14.84 -6.68
CA ASN A 215 6.48 15.40 -7.58
C ASN A 215 5.74 16.59 -6.98
N LYS A 216 5.33 16.52 -5.70
CA LYS A 216 4.69 17.64 -4.98
C LYS A 216 5.61 18.84 -4.83
N LEU A 217 6.89 18.62 -4.51
CA LEU A 217 7.88 19.69 -4.43
C LEU A 217 8.10 20.37 -5.78
N ALA A 218 8.19 19.58 -6.86
CA ALA A 218 8.33 20.12 -8.20
C ALA A 218 7.07 20.85 -8.67
N ALA A 219 5.88 20.37 -8.33
CA ALA A 219 4.64 21.10 -8.54
C ALA A 219 4.66 22.46 -7.82
N GLY A 220 5.12 22.49 -6.56
CA GLY A 220 5.34 23.73 -5.81
C GLY A 220 6.29 24.70 -6.51
N ALA A 221 7.43 24.22 -7.01
CA ALA A 221 8.36 25.04 -7.78
C ALA A 221 7.72 25.61 -9.07
N HIS A 222 6.85 24.84 -9.74
CA HIS A 222 6.08 25.38 -10.86
C HIS A 222 5.08 26.47 -10.43
N CYS A 223 4.45 26.34 -9.26
CA CYS A 223 3.60 27.39 -8.69
C CYS A 223 4.40 28.67 -8.40
N ASP A 224 5.62 28.56 -7.87
CA ASP A 224 6.50 29.71 -7.63
C ASP A 224 6.87 30.42 -8.96
N LEU A 225 7.11 29.64 -10.02
CA LEU A 225 7.34 30.19 -11.36
C LEU A 225 6.10 30.90 -11.92
N ILE A 226 4.92 30.31 -11.72
CA ILE A 226 3.63 30.90 -12.11
C ILE A 226 3.42 32.24 -11.39
N GLU A 227 3.68 32.29 -10.08
CA GLU A 227 3.58 33.52 -9.29
C GLU A 227 4.55 34.60 -9.80
N CYS A 228 5.83 34.26 -9.98
CA CYS A 228 6.82 35.18 -10.53
C CYS A 228 6.43 35.71 -11.92
N LEU A 229 5.93 34.84 -12.79
CA LEU A 229 5.54 35.20 -14.15
C LEU A 229 4.31 36.12 -14.16
N ASN A 230 3.37 35.94 -13.24
CA ASN A 230 2.26 36.87 -13.05
C ASN A 230 2.76 38.26 -12.65
N TRP A 231 3.75 38.38 -11.74
CA TRP A 231 4.32 39.70 -11.41
C TRP A 231 4.97 40.39 -12.62
N VAL A 232 5.61 39.62 -13.51
CA VAL A 232 6.14 40.18 -14.77
C VAL A 232 4.99 40.62 -15.69
N ALA A 233 3.94 39.82 -15.82
CA ALA A 233 2.77 40.16 -16.63
C ALA A 233 2.09 41.45 -16.12
N ASP A 234 1.91 41.59 -14.80
CA ASP A 234 1.31 42.77 -14.17
C ASP A 234 2.16 44.03 -14.41
N ALA A 235 3.48 43.92 -14.29
CA ALA A 235 4.40 45.04 -14.54
C ALA A 235 4.44 45.47 -16.03
N GLU A 236 4.26 44.52 -16.94
CA GLU A 236 4.26 44.76 -18.39
C GLU A 236 2.89 45.25 -18.90
N GLU A 237 1.80 44.93 -18.19
CA GLU A 237 0.46 45.42 -18.49
C GLU A 237 0.39 46.96 -18.44
N GLU A 238 1.12 47.59 -17.52
CA GLU A 238 1.20 49.05 -17.41
C GLU A 238 1.76 49.72 -18.67
N ASN A 239 2.67 49.03 -19.39
CA ASN A 239 3.32 49.55 -20.60
C ASN A 239 2.58 49.14 -21.88
N ALA A 240 1.73 48.10 -21.83
CA ALA A 240 0.96 47.56 -22.96
C ALA A 240 1.80 47.25 -24.22
N GLU A 241 3.09 46.99 -24.05
CA GLU A 241 4.01 46.66 -25.14
C GLU A 241 3.91 45.18 -25.50
N MET A 242 3.91 44.31 -24.49
CA MET A 242 3.77 42.87 -24.67
C MET A 242 2.30 42.43 -24.61
N PRO A 243 1.81 41.65 -25.59
CA PRO A 243 0.47 41.07 -25.53
C PRO A 243 0.31 40.16 -24.30
N THR A 244 -0.75 40.39 -23.51
CA THR A 244 -1.08 39.56 -22.33
C THR A 244 -1.27 38.07 -22.69
N SER A 245 -1.64 37.79 -23.94
CA SER A 245 -1.79 36.43 -24.49
C SER A 245 -0.52 35.59 -24.40
N TYR A 246 0.67 36.20 -24.45
CA TYR A 246 1.92 35.44 -24.35
C TYR A 246 2.16 34.92 -22.93
N TYR A 247 1.87 35.74 -21.92
CA TYR A 247 1.96 35.33 -20.52
C TYR A 247 0.93 34.25 -20.22
N SER A 248 -0.32 34.42 -20.67
CA SER A 248 -1.35 33.40 -20.47
C SER A 248 -0.99 32.07 -21.13
N ALA A 249 -0.40 32.10 -22.33
CA ALA A 249 0.04 30.91 -23.05
C ALA A 249 1.09 30.12 -22.24
N LEU A 250 2.10 30.82 -21.68
CA LEU A 250 3.15 30.18 -20.88
C LEU A 250 2.62 29.70 -19.51
N LEU A 251 1.79 30.52 -18.85
CA LEU A 251 1.14 30.17 -17.58
C LEU A 251 0.29 28.90 -17.73
N ALA A 252 -0.44 28.74 -18.83
CA ALA A 252 -1.24 27.54 -19.09
C ALA A 252 -0.39 26.26 -19.17
N ILE A 253 0.81 26.32 -19.78
CA ILE A 253 1.75 25.19 -19.83
C ILE A 253 2.25 24.85 -18.42
N LEU A 254 2.70 25.86 -17.67
CA LEU A 254 3.24 25.69 -16.32
C LEU A 254 2.19 25.15 -15.34
N ASP A 255 0.98 25.70 -15.36
CA ASP A 255 -0.15 25.26 -14.53
C ASP A 255 -0.52 23.81 -14.82
N THR A 256 -0.65 23.46 -16.10
CA THR A 256 -0.95 22.09 -16.51
C THR A 256 0.12 21.13 -16.01
N ARG A 257 1.39 21.52 -16.09
CA ARG A 257 2.50 20.70 -15.60
C ARG A 257 2.46 20.55 -14.08
N ALA A 258 2.25 21.62 -13.35
CA ALA A 258 2.15 21.61 -11.88
C ALA A 258 1.05 20.66 -11.40
N ARG A 259 -0.16 20.81 -11.95
CA ARG A 259 -1.33 19.95 -11.62
C ARG A 259 -1.07 18.48 -11.91
N GLN A 260 -0.47 18.19 -13.07
CA GLN A 260 -0.15 16.81 -13.43
C GLN A 260 0.85 16.21 -12.46
N MET A 261 1.93 16.92 -12.13
CA MET A 261 2.95 16.44 -11.19
C MET A 261 2.36 16.14 -9.81
N ASP A 262 1.55 17.06 -9.27
CA ASP A 262 0.91 16.89 -7.95
C ASP A 262 0.03 15.62 -7.88
N ALA A 263 -0.74 15.34 -8.93
CA ALA A 263 -1.70 14.24 -8.95
C ALA A 263 -1.13 12.87 -9.42
N GLU A 264 -0.06 12.86 -10.22
CA GLU A 264 0.41 11.70 -11.00
C GLU A 264 0.61 10.42 -10.17
N LEU A 265 1.21 10.55 -8.99
CA LEU A 265 1.60 9.40 -8.16
C LEU A 265 0.71 9.21 -6.94
N GLU A 266 -0.22 10.11 -6.65
CA GLU A 266 -1.04 10.08 -5.43
C GLU A 266 -1.91 8.81 -5.41
N ALA A 267 -2.72 8.59 -6.45
CA ALA A 267 -3.57 7.42 -6.57
C ALA A 267 -2.77 6.10 -6.67
N PHE A 268 -1.61 6.13 -7.33
CA PHE A 268 -0.74 4.95 -7.44
C PHE A 268 -0.15 4.58 -6.06
N SER A 269 0.36 5.56 -5.31
CA SER A 269 0.86 5.42 -3.95
C SER A 269 -0.19 4.84 -3.00
N ALA A 270 -1.41 5.37 -3.04
CA ALA A 270 -2.55 4.89 -2.26
C ALA A 270 -2.87 3.40 -2.54
N ASN A 271 -2.86 2.97 -3.80
CA ASN A 271 -3.14 1.58 -4.14
C ASN A 271 -1.98 0.64 -3.78
N VAL A 272 -0.72 1.07 -3.92
CA VAL A 272 0.44 0.30 -3.44
C VAL A 272 0.35 0.09 -1.92
N ASP A 273 -0.12 1.10 -1.19
CA ASP A 273 -0.38 1.02 0.25
C ASP A 273 -1.45 -0.02 0.61
N ASP A 274 -2.55 -0.07 -0.13
CA ASP A 274 -3.60 -1.08 0.04
C ASP A 274 -3.08 -2.50 -0.20
N ILE A 275 -2.34 -2.70 -1.29
CA ILE A 275 -1.74 -4.00 -1.62
C ILE A 275 -0.76 -4.43 -0.51
N ALA A 276 0.05 -3.50 0.00
CA ALA A 276 0.97 -3.75 1.10
C ALA A 276 0.24 -4.17 2.39
N ARG A 277 -0.89 -3.52 2.71
CA ARG A 277 -1.74 -3.90 3.85
C ARG A 277 -2.39 -5.27 3.65
N TRP A 278 -2.81 -5.59 2.42
CA TRP A 278 -3.44 -6.88 2.12
C TRP A 278 -2.45 -8.03 2.20
N ILE A 279 -1.23 -7.87 1.69
CA ILE A 279 -0.14 -8.86 1.87
C ILE A 279 0.15 -9.08 3.36
N LYS A 280 0.13 -8.01 4.17
CA LYS A 280 0.30 -8.14 5.63
C LYS A 280 -0.85 -8.93 6.27
N ALA A 281 -2.08 -8.83 5.77
CA ALA A 281 -3.18 -9.65 6.24
C ALA A 281 -2.98 -11.14 5.88
N VAL A 282 -2.44 -11.45 4.70
CA VAL A 282 -2.06 -12.81 4.32
C VAL A 282 -1.01 -13.38 5.25
N GLN A 283 0.01 -12.60 5.61
CA GLN A 283 1.03 -13.03 6.56
C GLN A 283 0.46 -13.36 7.94
N LYS A 284 -0.45 -12.52 8.46
CA LYS A 284 -1.13 -12.83 9.72
C LYS A 284 -1.88 -14.16 9.67
N ALA A 285 -2.47 -14.52 8.52
CA ALA A 285 -3.13 -15.81 8.36
C ALA A 285 -2.12 -16.98 8.39
N LEU A 286 -0.94 -16.80 7.76
CA LEU A 286 0.18 -17.75 7.85
C LEU A 286 0.67 -17.91 9.31
N ASP A 287 0.82 -16.80 10.04
CA ASP A 287 1.23 -16.81 11.44
C ASP A 287 0.24 -17.61 12.29
N VAL A 288 -1.07 -17.36 12.13
CA VAL A 288 -2.12 -18.09 12.85
C VAL A 288 -2.07 -19.59 12.58
N ARG A 289 -1.79 -20.02 11.35
CA ARG A 289 -1.60 -21.45 11.04
C ARG A 289 -0.44 -22.04 11.84
N GLU A 290 0.63 -21.29 11.98
CA GLU A 290 1.86 -21.73 12.61
C GLU A 290 1.76 -21.76 14.13
N ASP A 291 1.02 -20.83 14.73
CA ASP A 291 0.58 -20.92 16.12
C ASP A 291 -0.12 -22.25 16.38
N ARG A 292 -1.04 -22.66 15.47
CA ARG A 292 -1.77 -23.94 15.59
C ARG A 292 -0.85 -25.14 15.39
N ARG A 293 0.10 -25.08 14.45
CA ARG A 293 1.11 -26.15 14.28
C ARG A 293 1.92 -26.34 15.56
N TYR A 294 2.40 -25.24 16.15
CA TYR A 294 3.21 -25.28 17.37
C TYR A 294 2.42 -25.86 18.54
N LEU A 295 1.14 -25.48 18.69
CA LEU A 295 0.27 -26.05 19.71
C LEU A 295 0.07 -27.55 19.53
N TYR A 296 -0.24 -28.00 18.31
CA TYR A 296 -0.38 -29.43 17.99
C TYR A 296 0.92 -30.20 18.30
N GLN A 297 2.07 -29.67 17.91
CA GLN A 297 3.37 -30.28 18.18
C GLN A 297 3.68 -30.37 19.69
N ALA A 298 3.36 -29.33 20.46
CA ALA A 298 3.54 -29.32 21.91
C ALA A 298 2.63 -30.36 22.60
N GLN A 299 1.37 -30.45 22.18
CA GLN A 299 0.42 -31.47 22.68
C GLN A 299 0.90 -32.89 22.32
N LEU A 300 1.46 -33.08 21.12
CA LEU A 300 1.99 -34.38 20.68
C LEU A 300 3.16 -34.82 21.56
N ALA A 301 4.09 -33.91 21.86
CA ALA A 301 5.22 -34.17 22.74
C ALA A 301 4.77 -34.45 24.18
N ALA A 302 3.80 -33.69 24.70
CA ALA A 302 3.25 -33.89 26.03
C ALA A 302 2.54 -35.25 26.18
N HIS A 303 1.71 -35.62 25.21
CA HIS A 303 1.05 -36.92 25.17
C HIS A 303 2.06 -38.08 25.11
N ARG A 304 3.07 -38.01 24.23
CA ARG A 304 4.14 -39.02 24.16
C ARG A 304 4.86 -39.19 25.50
N LYS A 305 5.18 -38.09 26.17
CA LYS A 305 5.82 -38.12 27.48
C LYS A 305 4.94 -38.77 28.55
N ALA A 306 3.64 -38.47 28.56
CA ALA A 306 2.69 -39.06 29.50
C ALA A 306 2.50 -40.57 29.25
N VAL A 307 2.38 -41.00 27.99
CA VAL A 307 2.28 -42.43 27.63
C VAL A 307 3.52 -43.21 28.05
N ASN A 308 4.72 -42.65 27.80
CA ASN A 308 5.98 -43.31 28.15
C ASN A 308 6.28 -43.30 29.66
N GLY A 309 5.76 -42.32 30.41
CA GLY A 309 6.01 -42.17 31.84
C GLY A 309 4.95 -42.82 32.73
N ASP A 310 3.69 -42.42 32.56
CA ASP A 310 2.55 -42.81 33.42
C ASP A 310 1.83 -44.06 32.90
N GLY A 311 2.16 -44.50 31.68
CA GLY A 311 1.50 -45.59 30.97
C GLY A 311 0.34 -45.12 30.07
N PRO A 312 -0.03 -45.93 29.05
CA PRO A 312 -1.00 -45.55 28.03
C PRO A 312 -2.43 -45.36 28.56
N ASP A 313 -2.84 -46.15 29.56
CA ASP A 313 -4.19 -46.13 30.14
C ASP A 313 -4.32 -45.17 31.34
N SER A 314 -3.30 -44.34 31.59
CA SER A 314 -3.35 -43.38 32.68
C SER A 314 -4.39 -42.28 32.43
N PRO A 315 -5.04 -41.72 33.47
CA PRO A 315 -5.94 -40.59 33.33
C PRO A 315 -5.27 -39.35 32.69
N SER A 316 -3.96 -39.17 32.92
CA SER A 316 -3.16 -38.10 32.31
C SER A 316 -2.97 -38.31 30.81
N ALA A 317 -2.58 -39.52 30.37
CA ALA A 317 -2.46 -39.86 28.95
C ALA A 317 -3.80 -39.72 28.21
N THR A 318 -4.89 -40.21 28.79
CA THR A 318 -6.24 -40.12 28.18
C THR A 318 -6.68 -38.66 27.96
N ARG A 319 -6.49 -37.78 28.97
CA ARG A 319 -6.83 -36.35 28.83
C ARG A 319 -6.00 -35.67 27.75
N LEU A 320 -4.69 -35.90 27.76
CA LEU A 320 -3.79 -35.34 26.74
C LEU A 320 -4.06 -35.90 25.34
N SER A 321 -4.61 -37.11 25.22
CA SER A 321 -5.01 -37.69 23.94
C SER A 321 -6.19 -36.92 23.34
N ASN A 322 -7.21 -36.59 24.14
CA ASN A 322 -8.33 -35.76 23.71
C ASN A 322 -7.87 -34.35 23.30
N ASP A 323 -7.00 -33.72 24.09
CA ASP A 323 -6.43 -32.40 23.78
C ASP A 323 -5.56 -32.44 22.51
N LEU A 324 -4.82 -33.53 22.29
CA LEU A 324 -4.03 -33.76 21.10
C LEU A 324 -4.90 -33.87 19.84
N VAL A 325 -5.97 -34.65 19.89
CA VAL A 325 -6.94 -34.78 18.79
C VAL A 325 -7.55 -33.43 18.47
N ALA A 326 -8.02 -32.70 19.48
CA ALA A 326 -8.59 -31.36 19.29
C ALA A 326 -7.59 -30.39 18.65
N ALA A 327 -6.33 -30.41 19.09
CA ALA A 327 -5.26 -29.56 18.53
C ALA A 327 -4.90 -29.94 17.09
N LYS A 328 -4.90 -31.23 16.75
CA LYS A 328 -4.68 -31.74 15.40
C LYS A 328 -5.79 -31.28 14.45
N ASP A 329 -7.04 -31.50 14.83
CA ASP A 329 -8.21 -31.14 14.00
C ASP A 329 -8.28 -29.63 13.74
N GLU A 330 -7.99 -28.82 14.77
CA GLU A 330 -7.89 -27.37 14.65
C GLU A 330 -6.77 -26.96 13.67
N PHE A 331 -5.58 -27.56 13.80
CA PHE A 331 -4.46 -27.28 12.91
C PHE A 331 -4.78 -27.64 11.46
N GLU A 332 -5.31 -28.83 11.18
CA GLU A 332 -5.65 -29.28 9.83
C GLU A 332 -6.71 -28.36 9.19
N ARG A 333 -7.73 -27.97 9.97
CA ARG A 333 -8.77 -27.05 9.50
C ARG A 333 -8.22 -25.67 9.16
N VAL A 334 -7.41 -25.08 10.04
CA VAL A 334 -6.78 -23.77 9.81
C VAL A 334 -5.78 -23.84 8.66
N HIS A 335 -4.98 -24.91 8.57
CA HIS A 335 -4.04 -25.10 7.47
C HIS A 335 -4.75 -25.16 6.11
N ALA A 336 -5.76 -26.02 5.96
CA ALA A 336 -6.52 -26.14 4.72
C ALA A 336 -7.17 -24.79 4.33
N ARG A 337 -7.70 -24.06 5.31
CA ARG A 337 -8.27 -22.72 5.10
C ARG A 337 -7.22 -21.72 4.61
N VAL A 338 -6.07 -21.62 5.27
CA VAL A 338 -5.00 -20.69 4.91
C VAL A 338 -4.47 -20.98 3.50
N MET A 339 -4.28 -22.26 3.14
CA MET A 339 -3.82 -22.62 1.80
C MET A 339 -4.83 -22.21 0.72
N ARG A 340 -6.14 -22.40 0.95
CA ARG A 340 -7.19 -21.91 0.03
C ARG A 340 -7.17 -20.38 -0.09
N GLU A 341 -7.04 -19.68 1.03
CA GLU A 341 -7.03 -18.23 1.07
C GLU A 341 -5.80 -17.62 0.37
N VAL A 342 -4.63 -18.25 0.50
CA VAL A 342 -3.44 -17.84 -0.26
C VAL A 342 -3.65 -18.05 -1.75
N ALA A 343 -4.26 -19.17 -2.17
CA ALA A 343 -4.55 -19.41 -3.58
C ALA A 343 -5.51 -18.34 -4.14
N ARG A 344 -6.59 -18.03 -3.40
CA ARG A 344 -7.52 -16.94 -3.72
C ARG A 344 -6.81 -15.59 -3.81
N PHE A 345 -5.98 -15.27 -2.83
CA PHE A 345 -5.17 -14.05 -2.81
C PHE A 345 -4.28 -13.93 -4.05
N ARG A 346 -3.59 -15.00 -4.47
CA ARG A 346 -2.70 -14.97 -5.64
C ARG A 346 -3.46 -14.57 -6.91
N GLY A 347 -4.64 -15.16 -7.13
CA GLY A 347 -5.49 -14.84 -8.28
C GLY A 347 -6.02 -13.40 -8.22
N GLN A 348 -6.64 -13.02 -7.10
CA GLN A 348 -7.21 -11.69 -6.94
C GLN A 348 -6.13 -10.59 -7.02
N LYS A 349 -4.95 -10.79 -6.42
CA LYS A 349 -3.82 -9.86 -6.52
C LYS A 349 -3.39 -9.63 -7.96
N ALA A 350 -3.37 -10.66 -8.80
CA ALA A 350 -2.98 -10.51 -10.20
C ALA A 350 -3.95 -9.60 -10.97
N VAL A 351 -5.26 -9.77 -10.72
CA VAL A 351 -6.31 -8.92 -11.29
C VAL A 351 -6.16 -7.46 -10.84
N GLU A 352 -6.00 -7.24 -9.53
CA GLU A 352 -5.84 -5.89 -8.96
C GLU A 352 -4.57 -5.18 -9.47
N LEU A 353 -3.44 -5.89 -9.56
CA LEU A 353 -2.21 -5.33 -10.11
C LEU A 353 -2.34 -4.98 -11.59
N LYS A 354 -2.94 -5.86 -12.40
CA LYS A 354 -3.19 -5.58 -13.82
C LYS A 354 -4.06 -4.33 -13.98
N LYS A 355 -5.13 -4.22 -13.19
CA LYS A 355 -6.02 -3.05 -13.20
C LYS A 355 -5.26 -1.78 -12.84
N LEU A 356 -4.48 -1.81 -11.75
CA LEU A 356 -3.65 -0.67 -11.33
C LEU A 356 -2.67 -0.22 -12.43
N PHE A 357 -1.98 -1.16 -13.07
CA PHE A 357 -1.02 -0.84 -14.13
C PHE A 357 -1.69 -0.23 -15.35
N LEU A 358 -2.87 -0.75 -15.73
CA LEU A 358 -3.65 -0.22 -16.83
C LEU A 358 -4.15 1.19 -16.54
N GLU A 359 -4.72 1.42 -15.34
CA GLU A 359 -5.22 2.73 -14.92
C GLU A 359 -4.09 3.77 -14.87
N PHE A 360 -2.91 3.38 -14.39
CA PHE A 360 -1.74 4.26 -14.39
C PHE A 360 -1.29 4.62 -15.82
N ALA A 361 -1.17 3.62 -16.71
CA ALA A 361 -0.80 3.87 -18.11
C ALA A 361 -1.83 4.74 -18.85
N GLN A 362 -3.12 4.54 -18.59
CA GLN A 362 -4.19 5.36 -19.14
C GLN A 362 -4.17 6.79 -18.61
N MET A 363 -3.83 6.98 -17.34
CA MET A 363 -3.63 8.31 -16.75
C MET A 363 -2.45 9.03 -17.42
N GLN A 364 -1.31 8.36 -17.59
CA GLN A 364 -0.15 8.91 -18.31
C GLN A 364 -0.52 9.35 -19.72
N LEU A 365 -1.24 8.51 -20.47
CA LEU A 365 -1.68 8.84 -21.81
C LEU A 365 -2.61 10.07 -21.85
N ARG A 366 -3.53 10.18 -20.88
CA ARG A 366 -4.41 11.35 -20.77
C ARG A 366 -3.62 12.62 -20.47
N ASN A 367 -2.69 12.56 -19.52
CA ASN A 367 -1.83 13.68 -19.16
C ASN A 367 -0.96 14.13 -20.35
N SER A 368 -0.36 13.20 -21.09
CA SER A 368 0.43 13.53 -22.28
C SER A 368 -0.41 14.20 -23.36
N LYS A 369 -1.62 13.71 -23.64
CA LYS A 369 -2.52 14.33 -24.62
C LYS A 369 -3.01 15.71 -24.22
N GLU A 370 -3.32 15.90 -22.94
CA GLU A 370 -3.67 17.23 -22.40
C GLU A 370 -2.50 18.20 -22.56
N MET A 371 -1.29 17.77 -22.18
CA MET A 371 -0.08 18.58 -22.30
C MET A 371 0.22 18.95 -23.76
N GLU A 372 0.16 17.98 -24.67
CA GLU A 372 0.36 18.19 -26.12
C GLU A 372 -0.62 19.23 -26.67
N LYS A 373 -1.90 19.13 -26.27
CA LYS A 373 -2.93 20.09 -26.68
C LYS A 373 -2.62 21.50 -26.16
N ILE A 374 -2.32 21.64 -24.88
CA ILE A 374 -2.02 22.93 -24.25
C ILE A 374 -0.77 23.55 -24.88
N VAL A 375 0.32 22.78 -25.01
CA VAL A 375 1.56 23.26 -25.63
C VAL A 375 1.31 23.71 -27.07
N THR A 376 0.59 22.93 -27.87
CA THR A 376 0.29 23.28 -29.26
C THR A 376 -0.51 24.59 -29.35
N GLN A 377 -1.55 24.74 -28.52
CA GLN A 377 -2.34 25.97 -28.46
C GLN A 377 -1.48 27.17 -28.03
N SER A 378 -0.71 27.02 -26.97
CA SER A 378 0.18 28.06 -26.46
C SER A 378 1.26 28.46 -27.48
N THR A 379 1.82 27.50 -28.23
CA THR A 379 2.78 27.78 -29.30
C THR A 379 2.15 28.61 -30.41
N MET A 380 0.92 28.28 -30.84
CA MET A 380 0.21 29.09 -31.84
C MET A 380 -0.01 30.54 -31.38
N GLU A 381 -0.32 30.74 -30.09
CA GLU A 381 -0.46 32.08 -29.51
C GLU A 381 0.88 32.83 -29.48
N LEU A 382 1.97 32.16 -29.09
CA LEU A 382 3.32 32.72 -29.03
C LEU A 382 3.95 33.00 -30.40
N GLU A 383 3.52 32.30 -31.45
CA GLU A 383 3.95 32.54 -32.82
C GLU A 383 3.29 33.77 -33.46
N THR A 384 2.24 34.33 -32.83
CA THR A 384 1.66 35.58 -33.33
C THR A 384 2.72 36.70 -33.25
N PRO A 385 2.88 37.53 -34.29
CA PRO A 385 3.96 38.51 -34.33
C PRO A 385 3.74 39.64 -33.34
N LEU A 386 4.84 40.16 -32.78
CA LEU A 386 4.82 41.36 -31.95
C LEU A 386 4.22 42.57 -32.69
N PRO A 387 3.64 43.54 -31.96
CA PRO A 387 3.21 44.81 -32.54
C PRO A 387 4.31 45.47 -33.38
N ALA A 388 3.97 45.94 -34.60
CA ALA A 388 4.93 46.47 -35.57
C ALA A 388 5.80 47.61 -35.03
N LYS A 389 5.27 48.41 -34.10
CA LYS A 389 6.00 49.51 -33.43
C LYS A 389 7.20 48.99 -32.63
N LEU A 390 7.07 47.85 -31.97
CA LEU A 390 8.15 47.22 -31.19
C LEU A 390 9.15 46.51 -32.09
N LEU A 391 8.67 45.82 -33.13
CA LEU A 391 9.55 45.22 -34.14
C LEU A 391 10.44 46.26 -34.82
N TYR A 392 9.90 47.45 -35.10
CA TYR A 392 10.67 48.57 -35.65
C TYR A 392 11.69 49.10 -34.64
N ALA A 393 11.33 49.24 -33.36
CA ALA A 393 12.24 49.68 -32.30
C ALA A 393 13.37 48.66 -32.01
N ALA A 394 13.14 47.37 -32.22
CA ALA A 394 14.10 46.29 -32.01
C ALA A 394 15.13 46.14 -33.14
N GLN A 395 14.96 46.83 -34.27
CA GLN A 395 15.93 46.82 -35.36
C GLN A 395 17.19 47.56 -34.92
N THR A 396 18.24 46.81 -34.56
CA THR A 396 19.55 47.39 -34.27
C THR A 396 20.13 48.02 -35.53
N PRO A 397 20.73 49.23 -35.46
CA PRO A 397 21.55 49.73 -36.56
C PRO A 397 22.69 48.73 -36.81
N ALA A 398 23.05 48.55 -38.09
CA ALA A 398 23.94 47.48 -38.58
C ALA A 398 25.30 47.32 -37.84
N SER A 399 25.70 48.30 -37.02
CA SER A 399 26.88 48.27 -36.15
C SER A 399 26.77 47.35 -34.92
N CYS A 400 25.57 46.93 -34.51
CA CYS A 400 25.36 46.08 -33.31
C CYS A 400 24.94 44.64 -33.65
N ALA A 401 24.75 44.31 -34.93
CA ALA A 401 24.22 43.04 -35.41
C ALA A 401 25.11 41.82 -35.09
N ASN A 402 26.40 42.03 -34.78
CA ASN A 402 27.36 40.95 -34.51
C ASN A 402 27.43 40.52 -33.03
N LEU A 403 26.63 41.11 -32.12
CA LEU A 403 26.65 40.78 -30.68
C LEU A 403 25.58 39.76 -30.26
N PHE A 404 24.59 39.50 -31.11
CA PHE A 404 23.50 38.55 -30.86
C PHE A 404 23.30 37.69 -32.11
N GLU A 405 24.26 36.81 -32.41
CA GLU A 405 23.94 35.67 -33.27
C GLU A 405 22.86 34.84 -32.56
N SER A 406 21.69 34.76 -33.19
CA SER A 406 20.53 33.96 -32.79
C SER A 406 20.89 32.47 -32.75
N ARG A 407 21.64 32.04 -31.73
CA ARG A 407 21.63 30.66 -31.29
C ARG A 407 20.25 30.41 -30.71
N ASP A 408 19.61 29.33 -31.16
CA ASP A 408 18.40 28.85 -30.52
C ASP A 408 18.65 28.78 -29.01
N SER A 409 17.90 29.55 -28.20
CA SER A 409 18.26 29.80 -26.80
C SER A 409 18.26 28.52 -25.95
N PHE A 410 17.64 27.47 -26.48
CA PHE A 410 17.58 26.13 -25.90
C PHE A 410 18.56 25.12 -26.52
N GLY A 411 19.37 25.52 -27.51
CA GLY A 411 20.37 24.65 -28.15
C GLY A 411 19.79 23.42 -28.86
N LEU A 412 18.51 23.46 -29.24
CA LEU A 412 17.84 22.38 -29.95
C LEU A 412 18.06 22.56 -31.46
N ASP A 413 18.75 21.60 -32.09
CA ASP A 413 18.90 21.62 -33.54
C ASP A 413 17.56 21.24 -34.19
N LYS A 414 17.13 21.97 -35.23
CA LYS A 414 15.80 21.76 -35.87
C LYS A 414 15.61 20.35 -36.45
N ASN A 415 16.66 19.53 -36.48
CA ASN A 415 16.68 18.17 -37.03
C ASN A 415 16.67 17.04 -35.97
N ASP A 416 16.70 17.34 -34.66
CA ASP A 416 16.81 16.30 -33.60
C ASP A 416 15.46 15.72 -33.13
N VAL A 417 14.40 15.90 -33.93
CA VAL A 417 13.10 15.30 -33.67
C VAL A 417 13.08 13.88 -34.24
N ILE A 418 13.25 12.91 -33.32
CA ILE A 418 12.98 11.47 -33.38
C ILE A 418 14.25 10.60 -33.24
N GLY A 419 14.44 10.10 -32.02
CA GLY A 419 14.89 8.72 -31.80
C GLY A 419 16.34 8.53 -31.35
N THR A 420 16.55 8.42 -30.03
CA THR A 420 17.07 7.20 -29.36
C THR A 420 17.48 7.55 -27.93
N THR A 421 16.58 7.40 -26.96
CA THR A 421 16.98 7.38 -25.55
C THR A 421 17.67 6.04 -25.27
N LYS A 422 19.01 6.01 -25.23
CA LYS A 422 19.75 4.89 -24.64
C LYS A 422 19.52 4.88 -23.13
N SER A 423 18.81 3.86 -22.66
CA SER A 423 18.60 3.58 -21.24
C SER A 423 19.93 3.25 -20.55
N THR A 424 20.30 3.99 -19.52
CA THR A 424 21.41 3.65 -18.62
C THR A 424 20.90 2.91 -17.39
N ALA A 425 20.45 1.67 -17.59
CA ALA A 425 20.30 0.71 -16.50
C ALA A 425 21.52 -0.21 -16.48
N SER A 426 22.62 0.24 -15.88
CA SER A 426 23.76 -0.63 -15.54
C SER A 426 23.93 -0.61 -14.03
N THR A 427 23.33 -1.60 -13.36
CA THR A 427 23.62 -1.90 -11.95
C THR A 427 24.78 -2.89 -11.96
N GLN A 428 26.00 -2.43 -11.71
CA GLN A 428 27.12 -3.31 -11.38
C GLN A 428 27.36 -3.29 -9.87
N SER A 429 27.27 -4.47 -9.26
CA SER A 429 27.70 -4.76 -7.90
C SER A 429 29.24 -4.77 -7.82
N PRO A 430 29.88 -4.25 -6.76
CA PRO A 430 31.33 -4.31 -6.65
C PRO A 430 31.77 -5.58 -5.91
N THR A 431 32.52 -6.44 -6.59
CA THR A 431 33.42 -7.43 -5.99
C THR A 431 34.80 -7.28 -6.62
N GLY A 432 35.84 -7.09 -5.80
CA GLY A 432 37.20 -7.49 -6.15
C GLY A 432 38.29 -6.42 -6.18
N SER A 433 39.14 -6.47 -5.13
CA SER A 433 40.61 -6.38 -5.14
C SER A 433 41.36 -5.10 -5.56
N MET A 434 41.97 -4.49 -4.54
CA MET A 434 43.35 -3.97 -4.44
C MET A 434 44.15 -3.66 -5.72
N SER A 435 44.51 -2.39 -5.91
CA SER A 435 45.89 -1.99 -6.20
C SER A 435 46.16 -0.53 -5.83
N LYS A 436 47.24 -0.37 -5.05
CA LYS A 436 47.95 0.81 -4.53
C LYS A 436 47.85 2.12 -5.34
N THR A 437 47.62 3.22 -4.63
CA THR A 437 48.11 4.58 -4.97
C THR A 437 48.40 5.35 -3.68
N ASP A 438 49.56 6.01 -3.64
CA ASP A 438 49.88 7.14 -2.77
C ASP A 438 50.68 8.14 -3.64
N PRO A 439 50.78 9.45 -3.31
CA PRO A 439 50.07 10.17 -2.25
C PRO A 439 49.52 11.58 -2.62
N ALA A 440 48.59 12.02 -1.78
CA ALA A 440 48.40 13.35 -1.18
C ALA A 440 48.40 14.63 -2.03
N VAL A 441 47.23 15.28 -2.07
CA VAL A 441 47.09 16.75 -2.04
C VAL A 441 46.04 17.09 -0.97
N ALA A 442 46.39 18.02 -0.08
CA ALA A 442 45.62 18.44 1.09
C ALA A 442 44.37 19.29 0.72
N PRO A 443 43.31 19.29 1.55
CA PRO A 443 42.15 20.16 1.35
C PRO A 443 42.31 21.50 2.10
N GLU A 444 42.07 22.60 1.40
CA GLU A 444 41.89 23.93 2.01
C GLU A 444 40.50 24.04 2.67
N THR A 445 40.53 24.32 3.97
CA THR A 445 39.38 24.70 4.80
C THR A 445 38.85 26.08 4.39
N TYR A 446 37.58 26.15 3.97
CA TYR A 446 36.85 27.41 3.86
C TYR A 446 36.16 27.72 5.20
N SER A 447 36.56 28.84 5.77
CA SER A 447 36.05 29.40 7.02
C SER A 447 34.70 30.11 6.87
N ASP A 448 33.87 29.93 7.89
CA ASP A 448 32.61 30.63 8.16
C ASP A 448 32.68 32.15 7.96
N VAL A 449 31.65 32.71 7.32
CA VAL A 449 31.32 34.14 7.37
C VAL A 449 30.02 34.31 8.15
N ARG A 450 30.11 34.97 9.31
CA ARG A 450 29.00 35.70 9.92
C ARG A 450 28.86 37.04 9.21
N ILE A 451 27.64 37.37 8.78
CA ILE A 451 26.75 38.41 9.35
C ILE A 451 25.37 38.17 8.75
#